data_AF-A0A957V357-F1
#
_entry.id   AF-A0A957V357-F1
#
_cell.length_a   1.000
_cell.length_b   1.000
_cell.length_c   1.000
_cell.angle_alpha   90.00
_cell.angle_beta   90.00
_cell.angle_gamma   90.00
#
_symmetry.space_group_name_H-M   'P 1'
#
loop_
_entity.id
_entity.type
_entity.pdbx_description
1 polymer ?
#
loop_
_entity_poly.entity_id
_entity_poly.type
_entity_poly.pdbx_seq_one_letter_code
_entity_poly.pdbx_strand_id
1 'polypeptide(L)'
;IVGLEGMRDFYPHFIVRNLTAAGQPARAATLPWSVVSAARDRNSVQLAALLDEPAAQQRLVSALKLVAQPGERIGLPAILGLHRHTEVMAALQRELKCPVFEIPTLPPSVPGIRLTTALRHELERRGVRVEVGMEVIGFHAEGDAIQWVETATSARPLRHRAAAYLLATGGVLGGGFSSDPGGRFWETIFDLPLTVPQDRTQWFRPLFLDPQGQPAFRGGVSVDSSFQPVDADGRPVYANLWAAGGALAHADPILERSLEGIAIVTGVAAADAIVRERDFEGVRG
;
A
#
# COMPACT_ATOMS: atom_id res chain seq x y z
N ILE A 1 5.69 20.48 15.52
CA ILE A 1 4.84 19.27 15.47
C ILE A 1 3.79 19.38 16.55
N VAL A 2 2.52 19.28 16.18
CA VAL A 2 1.38 19.45 17.09
C VAL A 2 0.67 18.11 17.23
N GLY A 3 0.47 17.64 18.46
CA GLY A 3 -0.32 16.44 18.75
C GLY A 3 -1.56 16.76 19.58
N LEU A 4 -2.39 15.74 19.81
CA LEU A 4 -3.53 15.80 20.72
C LEU A 4 -3.20 15.08 22.02
N GLU A 5 -3.61 15.65 23.14
CA GLU A 5 -3.45 15.05 24.46
C GLU A 5 -4.14 13.66 24.50
N GLY A 6 -3.41 12.65 24.97
CA GLY A 6 -3.95 11.28 25.09
C GLY A 6 -4.03 10.49 23.78
N MET A 7 -3.57 11.04 22.65
CA MET A 7 -3.49 10.29 21.39
C MET A 7 -2.45 9.16 21.51
N ARG A 8 -2.88 7.93 21.24
CA ARG A 8 -2.07 6.72 21.42
C ARG A 8 -1.02 6.52 20.33
N ASP A 9 -1.30 6.99 19.12
CA ASP A 9 -0.51 6.64 17.93
C ASP A 9 0.33 7.82 17.40
N PHE A 10 0.50 8.88 18.19
CA PHE A 10 1.19 10.09 17.77
C PHE A 10 1.90 10.79 18.92
N TYR A 11 3.24 10.85 18.85
CA TYR A 11 4.09 11.37 19.92
C TYR A 11 4.96 12.54 19.41
N PRO A 12 4.49 13.80 19.53
CA PRO A 12 5.17 14.96 18.97
C PRO A 12 6.63 15.12 19.42
N HIS A 13 6.92 14.78 20.68
CA HIS A 13 8.26 14.92 21.26
C HIS A 13 9.28 13.92 20.65
N PHE A 14 8.86 12.69 20.33
CA PHE A 14 9.74 11.73 19.64
C PHE A 14 10.01 12.15 18.20
N ILE A 15 8.98 12.63 17.49
CA ILE A 15 9.12 13.17 16.14
C ILE A 15 10.10 14.35 16.14
N VAL A 16 9.93 15.29 17.08
CA VAL A 16 10.81 16.45 17.23
C VAL A 16 12.24 16.02 17.56
N ARG A 17 12.44 15.06 18.47
CA ARG A 17 13.77 14.53 18.80
C ARG A 17 14.47 13.98 17.55
N ASN A 18 13.75 13.22 16.72
CA ASN A 18 14.30 12.63 15.51
C ASN A 18 14.61 13.69 14.44
N LEU A 19 13.73 14.69 14.26
CA LEU A 19 13.98 15.82 13.36
C LEU A 19 15.22 16.61 13.78
N THR A 20 15.34 16.96 15.06
CA THR A 20 16.49 17.68 15.60
C THR A 20 17.78 16.87 15.45
N ALA A 21 17.73 15.56 15.72
CA ALA A 21 18.87 14.67 15.49
C ALA A 21 19.30 14.58 14.02
N ALA A 22 18.36 14.77 13.08
CA ALA A 22 18.63 14.89 11.65
C ALA A 22 19.02 16.31 11.20
N GLY A 23 19.26 17.24 12.13
CA GLY A 23 19.66 18.61 11.83
C GLY A 23 18.50 19.56 11.48
N GLN A 24 17.26 19.12 11.62
CA GLN A 24 16.08 19.94 11.33
C GLN A 24 15.53 20.55 12.64
N PRO A 25 15.57 21.89 12.83
CA PRO A 25 15.01 22.51 14.02
C PRO A 25 13.50 22.29 14.09
N ALA A 26 13.01 21.81 15.22
CA ALA A 26 11.60 21.55 15.46
C ALA A 26 11.25 21.70 16.94
N ARG A 27 9.97 21.98 17.23
CA ARG A 27 9.41 21.95 18.59
C ARG A 27 8.07 21.21 18.64
N ALA A 28 7.74 20.73 19.82
CA ALA A 28 6.48 20.05 20.09
C ALA A 28 5.46 21.02 20.70
N ALA A 29 4.19 20.81 20.38
CA ALA A 29 3.06 21.38 21.12
C ALA A 29 1.96 20.31 21.23
N THR A 30 1.14 20.42 22.27
CA THR A 30 0.03 19.51 22.52
C THR A 30 -1.24 20.33 22.69
N LEU A 31 -2.28 19.97 21.95
CA LEU A 31 -3.61 20.56 22.09
C LEU A 31 -4.52 19.63 22.91
N PRO A 32 -5.50 20.17 23.65
CA PRO A 32 -6.51 19.36 24.29
C PRO A 32 -7.27 18.49 23.28
N TRP A 33 -7.56 17.24 23.65
CA TRP A 33 -8.34 16.32 22.81
C TRP A 33 -9.69 16.89 22.36
N SER A 34 -10.33 17.67 23.24
CA SER A 34 -11.63 18.32 23.05
C SER A 34 -11.68 19.28 21.85
N VAL A 35 -10.53 19.71 21.34
CA VAL A 35 -10.45 20.50 20.10
C VAL A 35 -11.08 19.74 18.92
N VAL A 36 -10.86 18.44 18.85
CA VAL A 36 -11.37 17.60 17.75
C VAL A 36 -12.59 16.79 18.20
N SER A 37 -12.54 16.17 19.38
CA SER A 37 -13.56 15.21 19.83
C SER A 37 -13.86 15.32 21.32
N ALA A 38 -15.13 15.19 21.71
CA ALA A 38 -15.51 15.03 23.12
C ALA A 38 -15.22 13.62 23.67
N ALA A 39 -15.30 12.59 22.82
CA ALA A 39 -15.06 11.19 23.18
C ALA A 39 -13.58 10.84 23.03
N ARG A 40 -12.94 10.35 24.11
CA ARG A 40 -11.47 10.10 24.23
C ARG A 40 -10.99 8.77 23.64
N ASP A 41 -11.90 7.91 23.20
CA ASP A 41 -11.61 6.56 22.71
C ASP A 41 -11.46 6.48 21.19
N ARG A 42 -11.68 7.59 20.46
CA ARG A 42 -11.64 7.61 19.00
C ARG A 42 -10.24 7.35 18.42
N ASN A 43 -10.18 6.60 17.32
CA ASN A 43 -8.95 6.37 16.56
C ASN A 43 -8.73 7.46 15.48
N SER A 44 -7.57 7.45 14.81
CA SER A 44 -7.23 8.43 13.76
C SER A 44 -8.26 8.54 12.64
N VAL A 45 -8.88 7.42 12.22
CA VAL A 45 -9.89 7.40 11.15
C VAL A 45 -11.15 8.13 11.59
N GLN A 46 -11.61 7.89 12.82
CA GLN A 46 -12.76 8.58 13.38
C GLN A 46 -12.49 10.07 13.59
N LEU A 47 -11.27 10.44 14.00
CA LEU A 47 -10.86 11.85 14.08
C LEU A 47 -10.83 12.51 12.69
N ALA A 48 -10.36 11.80 11.68
CA ALA A 48 -10.36 12.27 10.30
C ALA A 48 -11.76 12.56 9.77
N ALA A 49 -12.70 11.64 10.00
CA ALA A 49 -14.10 11.83 9.61
C ALA A 49 -14.72 13.04 10.31
N LEU A 50 -14.43 13.30 11.58
CA LEU A 50 -14.92 14.49 12.28
C LEU A 50 -14.37 15.78 11.68
N LEU A 51 -13.15 15.78 11.15
CA LEU A 51 -12.54 16.96 10.55
C LEU A 51 -13.01 17.24 9.13
N ASP A 52 -13.89 16.40 8.56
CA ASP A 52 -14.68 16.78 7.37
C ASP A 52 -15.76 17.82 7.71
N GLU A 53 -16.11 17.99 9.00
CA GLU A 53 -17.08 18.97 9.49
C GLU A 53 -16.46 20.36 9.73
N PRO A 54 -17.02 21.44 9.13
CA PRO A 54 -16.47 22.79 9.28
C PRO A 54 -16.34 23.28 10.73
N ALA A 55 -17.27 22.89 11.62
CA ALA A 55 -17.23 23.28 13.02
C ALA A 55 -16.02 22.66 13.76
N ALA A 56 -15.63 21.42 13.42
CA ALA A 56 -14.44 20.79 14.00
C ALA A 56 -13.16 21.44 13.48
N GLN A 57 -13.13 21.76 12.18
CA GLN A 57 -12.00 22.49 11.57
C GLN A 57 -11.78 23.85 12.24
N GLN A 58 -12.85 24.62 12.47
CA GLN A 58 -12.76 25.93 13.13
C GLN A 58 -12.19 25.85 14.56
N ARG A 59 -12.60 24.84 15.34
CA ARG A 59 -12.03 24.60 16.69
C ARG A 59 -10.55 24.28 16.60
N LEU A 60 -10.15 23.42 15.67
CA LEU A 60 -8.75 23.06 15.45
C LEU A 60 -7.92 24.28 15.02
N VAL A 61 -8.39 25.06 14.05
CA VAL A 61 -7.74 26.29 13.61
C VAL A 61 -7.56 27.27 14.76
N SER A 62 -8.60 27.48 15.58
CA SER A 62 -8.55 28.40 16.72
C SER A 62 -7.49 27.98 17.72
N ALA A 63 -7.43 26.68 18.04
CA ALA A 63 -6.41 26.14 18.93
C ALA A 63 -5.00 26.20 18.34
N LEU A 64 -4.84 25.97 17.04
CA LEU A 64 -3.57 26.06 16.35
C LEU A 64 -3.01 27.49 16.31
N LYS A 65 -3.86 28.50 16.14
CA LYS A 65 -3.45 29.93 16.18
C LYS A 65 -2.79 30.32 17.51
N LEU A 66 -3.14 29.66 18.61
CA LEU A 66 -2.55 29.92 19.93
C LEU A 66 -1.15 29.35 20.10
N VAL A 67 -0.79 28.34 19.30
CA VAL A 67 0.49 27.63 19.43
C VAL A 67 1.43 27.87 18.26
N ALA A 68 0.95 28.34 17.11
CA ALA A 68 1.75 28.61 15.93
C ALA A 68 2.56 29.91 16.08
N GLN A 69 3.82 29.91 15.62
CA GLN A 69 4.66 31.11 15.58
C GLN A 69 4.93 31.53 14.12
N PRO A 70 5.20 32.82 13.86
CA PRO A 70 5.51 33.31 12.52
C PRO A 70 6.69 32.56 11.88
N GLY A 71 6.55 32.20 10.60
CA GLY A 71 7.59 31.51 9.83
C GLY A 71 7.67 29.99 10.02
N GLU A 72 6.85 29.41 10.90
CA GLU A 72 6.84 27.97 11.14
C GLU A 72 5.99 27.20 10.12
N ARG A 73 6.21 25.88 10.10
CA ARG A 73 5.34 24.89 9.45
C ARG A 73 4.72 24.00 10.50
N ILE A 74 3.46 23.63 10.31
CA ILE A 74 2.71 22.82 11.28
C ILE A 74 2.58 21.39 10.77
N GLY A 75 3.24 20.46 11.45
CA GLY A 75 3.05 19.02 11.26
C GLY A 75 2.01 18.47 12.24
N LEU A 76 0.96 17.84 11.74
CA LEU A 76 -0.14 17.23 12.50
C LEU A 76 -0.18 15.71 12.30
N PRO A 77 -0.83 14.94 13.19
CA PRO A 77 -1.23 13.57 12.85
C PRO A 77 -2.09 13.57 11.60
N ALA A 78 -2.06 12.48 10.83
CA ALA A 78 -2.85 12.34 9.60
C ALA A 78 -4.35 12.17 9.87
N ILE A 79 -5.02 13.26 10.27
CA ILE A 79 -6.45 13.32 10.63
C ILE A 79 -7.20 14.47 9.93
N LEU A 80 -6.60 15.14 8.95
CA LEU A 80 -7.19 16.30 8.28
C LEU A 80 -8.15 15.86 7.17
N GLY A 81 -9.34 15.44 7.58
CA GLY A 81 -10.42 15.02 6.71
C GLY A 81 -10.24 13.57 6.21
N LEU A 82 -11.31 12.79 6.27
CA LEU A 82 -11.33 11.44 5.69
C LEU A 82 -11.74 11.50 4.22
N HIS A 83 -12.74 12.31 3.90
CA HIS A 83 -13.28 12.44 2.55
C HIS A 83 -12.91 13.78 1.88
N ARG A 84 -12.68 14.83 2.67
CA ARG A 84 -12.49 16.21 2.16
C ARG A 84 -11.08 16.74 2.41
N HIS A 85 -10.08 15.86 2.40
CA HIS A 85 -8.71 16.19 2.80
C HIS A 85 -8.15 17.46 2.15
N THR A 86 -8.22 17.56 0.82
CA THR A 86 -7.67 18.71 0.08
C THR A 86 -8.32 20.03 0.51
N GLU A 87 -9.64 20.01 0.72
CA GLU A 87 -10.40 21.18 1.18
C GLU A 87 -10.05 21.55 2.63
N VAL A 88 -9.99 20.56 3.53
CA VAL A 88 -9.63 20.75 4.94
C VAL A 88 -8.22 21.32 5.05
N MET A 89 -7.25 20.73 4.36
CA MET A 89 -5.86 21.18 4.33
C MET A 89 -5.76 22.62 3.81
N ALA A 90 -6.41 22.92 2.68
CA ALA A 90 -6.41 24.26 2.10
C ALA A 90 -7.05 25.30 3.04
N ALA A 91 -8.15 24.95 3.70
CA ALA A 91 -8.83 25.82 4.66
C ALA A 91 -7.93 26.11 5.88
N LEU A 92 -7.28 25.09 6.45
CA LEU A 92 -6.35 25.26 7.57
C LEU A 92 -5.18 26.17 7.19
N GLN A 93 -4.53 25.92 6.05
CA GLN A 93 -3.39 26.75 5.60
C GLN A 93 -3.79 28.20 5.35
N ARG A 94 -4.97 28.44 4.76
CA ARG A 94 -5.51 29.79 4.52
C ARG A 94 -5.75 30.53 5.83
N GLU A 95 -6.36 29.87 6.81
CA GLU A 95 -6.69 30.47 8.11
C GLU A 95 -5.47 30.68 9.00
N LEU A 96 -4.49 29.77 8.95
CA LEU A 96 -3.28 29.80 9.76
C LEU A 96 -2.16 30.64 9.13
N LYS A 97 -2.26 30.94 7.83
CA LYS A 97 -1.25 31.66 7.04
C LYS A 97 0.15 31.02 7.13
N CYS A 98 0.21 29.70 7.26
CA CYS A 98 1.45 28.93 7.25
C CYS A 98 1.23 27.55 6.62
N PRO A 99 2.30 26.88 6.15
CA PRO A 99 2.19 25.54 5.59
C PRO A 99 1.81 24.51 6.66
N VAL A 100 0.91 23.61 6.29
CA VAL A 100 0.44 22.50 7.13
C VAL A 100 0.75 21.19 6.40
N PHE A 101 1.20 20.18 7.13
CA PHE A 101 1.43 18.84 6.60
C PHE A 101 1.00 17.78 7.61
N GLU A 102 0.71 16.59 7.11
CA GLU A 102 0.37 15.44 7.91
C GLU A 102 1.55 14.49 8.07
N ILE A 103 1.60 13.84 9.22
CA ILE A 103 2.50 12.75 9.53
C ILE A 103 1.63 11.51 9.71
N PRO A 104 1.82 10.44 8.91
CA PRO A 104 1.07 9.19 9.06
C PRO A 104 1.11 8.65 10.48
N THR A 105 -0.04 8.21 10.98
CA THR A 105 -0.16 7.52 12.27
C THR A 105 -0.02 6.02 12.10
N LEU A 106 0.04 5.28 13.22
CA LEU A 106 -0.03 3.82 13.19
C LEU A 106 -1.32 3.33 12.50
N PRO A 107 -1.34 2.08 12.00
CA PRO A 107 -2.52 1.50 11.36
C PRO A 107 -3.78 1.58 12.24
N PRO A 108 -4.96 1.85 11.65
CA PRO A 108 -5.22 2.05 10.22
C PRO A 108 -4.71 3.39 9.66
N SER A 109 -4.10 3.36 8.48
CA SER A 109 -3.52 4.54 7.81
C SER A 109 -4.60 5.36 7.11
N VAL A 110 -4.93 6.55 7.63
CA VAL A 110 -5.85 7.50 6.99
C VAL A 110 -5.37 7.94 5.59
N PRO A 111 -4.08 8.28 5.35
CA PRO A 111 -3.57 8.47 3.98
C PRO A 111 -3.81 7.26 3.06
N GLY A 112 -3.58 6.04 3.56
CA GLY A 112 -3.78 4.81 2.78
C GLY A 112 -5.25 4.57 2.42
N ILE A 113 -6.17 4.85 3.35
CA ILE A 113 -7.61 4.77 3.09
C ILE A 113 -8.00 5.79 2.01
N ARG A 114 -7.56 7.05 2.12
CA ARG A 114 -7.83 8.09 1.12
C ARG A 114 -7.32 7.70 -0.26
N LEU A 115 -6.09 7.19 -0.35
CA LEU A 115 -5.50 6.72 -1.60
C LEU A 115 -6.32 5.57 -2.20
N THR A 116 -6.70 4.58 -1.37
CA THR A 116 -7.52 3.44 -1.81
C THR A 116 -8.89 3.89 -2.33
N THR A 117 -9.55 4.82 -1.64
CA THR A 117 -10.84 5.39 -2.08
C THR A 117 -10.70 6.12 -3.41
N ALA A 118 -9.67 6.97 -3.56
CA ALA A 118 -9.43 7.71 -4.80
C ALA A 118 -9.16 6.78 -5.99
N LEU A 119 -8.33 5.75 -5.80
CA LEU A 119 -8.03 4.75 -6.83
C LEU A 119 -9.28 3.97 -7.24
N ARG A 120 -10.08 3.48 -6.28
CA ARG A 120 -11.32 2.75 -6.56
C ARG A 120 -12.32 3.61 -7.33
N HIS A 121 -12.51 4.85 -6.91
CA HIS A 121 -13.40 5.77 -7.59
C HIS A 121 -12.97 6.02 -9.06
N GLU A 122 -11.68 6.18 -9.31
CA GLU A 122 -11.18 6.39 -10.66
C GLU A 122 -11.31 5.13 -11.54
N LEU A 123 -11.12 3.94 -10.98
CA LEU A 123 -11.37 2.67 -11.66
C LEU A 123 -12.84 2.53 -12.05
N GLU A 124 -13.76 2.78 -11.12
CA GLU A 124 -15.21 2.74 -11.36
C GLU A 124 -15.61 3.75 -12.44
N ARG A 125 -15.09 4.98 -12.39
CA ARG A 125 -15.35 6.03 -13.39
C ARG A 125 -14.87 5.64 -14.79
N ARG A 126 -13.84 4.80 -14.89
CA ARG A 126 -13.31 4.25 -16.16
C ARG A 126 -14.03 2.97 -16.61
N GLY A 127 -15.04 2.52 -15.88
CA GLY A 127 -15.79 1.29 -16.18
C GLY A 127 -15.04 0.01 -15.83
N VAL A 128 -13.98 0.09 -15.02
CA VAL A 128 -13.28 -1.11 -14.52
C VAL A 128 -14.14 -1.78 -13.46
N ARG A 129 -14.43 -3.07 -13.67
CA ARG A 129 -15.14 -3.89 -12.69
C ARG A 129 -14.18 -4.35 -11.61
N VAL A 130 -14.42 -3.94 -10.36
CA VAL A 130 -13.64 -4.35 -9.18
C VAL A 130 -14.50 -5.25 -8.30
N GLU A 131 -14.12 -6.52 -8.16
CA GLU A 131 -14.80 -7.48 -7.29
C GLU A 131 -14.02 -7.65 -5.98
N VAL A 132 -14.67 -7.41 -4.85
CA VAL A 132 -14.04 -7.48 -3.51
C VAL A 132 -14.53 -8.72 -2.77
N GLY A 133 -13.65 -9.37 -2.03
CA GLY A 133 -13.98 -10.60 -1.29
C GLY A 133 -14.02 -11.85 -2.18
N MET A 134 -13.46 -11.77 -3.39
CA MET A 134 -13.37 -12.87 -4.34
C MET A 134 -11.95 -13.43 -4.34
N GLU A 135 -11.70 -14.41 -3.47
CA GLU A 135 -10.41 -15.09 -3.40
C GLU A 135 -10.26 -16.04 -4.60
N VAL A 136 -9.15 -15.93 -5.33
CA VAL A 136 -8.79 -16.89 -6.38
C VAL A 136 -8.26 -18.16 -5.73
N ILE A 137 -8.86 -19.30 -6.05
CA ILE A 137 -8.59 -20.60 -5.43
C ILE A 137 -8.06 -21.65 -6.43
N GLY A 138 -7.95 -21.29 -7.70
CA GLY A 138 -7.43 -22.18 -8.72
C GLY A 138 -7.46 -21.57 -10.11
N PHE A 139 -6.95 -22.32 -11.07
CA PHE A 139 -6.93 -21.96 -12.47
C PHE A 139 -6.90 -23.21 -13.35
N HIS A 140 -7.09 -23.02 -14.64
CA HIS A 140 -6.87 -24.06 -15.63
C HIS A 140 -6.09 -23.49 -16.79
N ALA A 141 -5.05 -24.23 -17.21
CA ALA A 141 -4.25 -23.94 -18.38
C ALA A 141 -4.28 -25.12 -19.36
N GLU A 142 -4.19 -24.79 -20.64
CA GLU A 142 -4.00 -25.74 -21.72
C GLU A 142 -2.70 -25.36 -22.45
N GLY A 143 -1.68 -26.21 -22.37
CA GLY A 143 -0.35 -25.86 -22.85
C GLY A 143 0.25 -24.71 -22.05
N ASP A 144 0.67 -23.65 -22.76
CA ASP A 144 1.27 -22.43 -22.21
C ASP A 144 0.24 -21.30 -22.01
N ALA A 145 -1.07 -21.57 -22.12
CA ALA A 145 -2.09 -20.54 -22.00
C ALA A 145 -3.10 -20.84 -20.89
N ILE A 146 -3.30 -19.86 -19.99
CA ILE A 146 -4.35 -19.89 -18.97
C ILE A 146 -5.71 -19.67 -19.66
N GLN A 147 -6.64 -20.58 -19.41
CA GLN A 147 -8.01 -20.55 -19.95
C GLN A 147 -9.00 -19.85 -19.03
N TRP A 148 -8.83 -20.02 -17.71
CA TRP A 148 -9.63 -19.35 -16.69
C TRP A 148 -8.95 -19.39 -15.31
N VAL A 149 -9.33 -18.46 -14.43
CA VAL A 149 -9.12 -18.56 -12.98
C VAL A 149 -10.46 -18.82 -12.27
N GLU A 150 -10.42 -19.46 -11.11
CA GLU A 150 -11.59 -19.78 -10.29
C GLU A 150 -11.55 -19.01 -8.98
N THR A 151 -12.66 -18.35 -8.63
CA THR A 151 -12.81 -17.69 -7.33
C THR A 151 -13.76 -18.44 -6.41
N ALA A 152 -13.46 -18.45 -5.12
CA ALA A 152 -14.34 -18.98 -4.09
C ALA A 152 -15.70 -18.27 -4.08
N THR A 153 -16.77 -19.04 -3.90
CA THR A 153 -18.11 -18.52 -3.62
C THR A 153 -18.76 -19.38 -2.54
N SER A 154 -19.91 -18.94 -2.01
CA SER A 154 -20.70 -19.74 -1.07
C SER A 154 -21.34 -21.00 -1.69
N ALA A 155 -21.27 -21.15 -3.02
CA ALA A 155 -21.83 -22.27 -3.75
C ALA A 155 -20.75 -22.97 -4.58
N ARG A 156 -20.80 -22.85 -5.92
CA ARG A 156 -19.78 -23.41 -6.82
C ARG A 156 -18.75 -22.33 -7.15
N PRO A 157 -17.45 -22.69 -7.27
CA PRO A 157 -16.43 -21.75 -7.73
C PRO A 157 -16.86 -21.06 -9.03
N LEU A 158 -16.60 -19.76 -9.12
CA LEU A 158 -16.91 -18.96 -10.30
C LEU A 158 -15.69 -18.90 -11.21
N ARG A 159 -15.87 -19.24 -12.49
CA ARG A 159 -14.82 -19.18 -13.51
C ARG A 159 -14.78 -17.82 -14.18
N HIS A 160 -13.57 -17.25 -14.25
CA HIS A 160 -13.29 -15.98 -14.92
C HIS A 160 -12.34 -16.22 -16.10
N ARG A 161 -12.82 -15.93 -17.30
CA ARG A 161 -12.05 -16.03 -18.55
C ARG A 161 -11.54 -14.65 -18.96
N ALA A 162 -10.28 -14.59 -19.37
CA ALA A 162 -9.65 -13.39 -19.88
C ALA A 162 -8.60 -13.76 -20.95
N ALA A 163 -8.29 -12.82 -21.84
CA ALA A 163 -7.21 -12.98 -22.81
C ALA A 163 -5.82 -12.80 -22.17
N ALA A 164 -5.74 -12.07 -21.06
CA ALA A 164 -4.51 -11.80 -20.32
C ALA A 164 -4.79 -11.76 -18.81
N TYR A 165 -3.81 -12.22 -18.04
CA TYR A 165 -3.85 -12.27 -16.57
C TYR A 165 -2.67 -11.49 -15.99
N LEU A 166 -2.92 -10.69 -14.95
CA LEU A 166 -1.88 -9.97 -14.22
C LEU A 166 -1.88 -10.41 -12.74
N LEU A 167 -0.83 -11.08 -12.31
CA LEU A 167 -0.58 -11.46 -10.93
C LEU A 167 -0.03 -10.25 -10.15
N ALA A 168 -0.90 -9.62 -9.37
CA ALA A 168 -0.57 -8.50 -8.49
C ALA A 168 -1.00 -8.77 -7.03
N THR A 169 -0.87 -10.02 -6.59
CA THR A 169 -1.29 -10.51 -5.27
C THR A 169 -0.33 -10.16 -4.12
N GLY A 170 0.83 -9.56 -4.45
CA GLY A 170 1.86 -9.25 -3.48
C GLY A 170 2.56 -10.51 -2.95
N GLY A 171 3.41 -10.33 -1.94
CA GLY A 171 4.09 -11.45 -1.27
C GLY A 171 3.27 -12.03 -0.12
N VAL A 172 3.94 -12.46 0.94
CA VAL A 172 3.31 -13.09 2.14
C VAL A 172 2.21 -12.22 2.75
N LEU A 173 2.49 -10.92 2.95
CA LEU A 173 1.53 -10.00 3.57
C LEU A 173 0.29 -9.75 2.70
N GLY A 174 0.42 -9.90 1.37
CA GLY A 174 -0.68 -9.76 0.42
C GLY A 174 -1.48 -11.05 0.21
N GLY A 175 -1.00 -12.19 0.72
CA GLY A 175 -1.59 -13.51 0.50
C GLY A 175 -1.21 -14.15 -0.85
N GLY A 176 -0.36 -13.50 -1.64
CA GLY A 176 0.14 -14.07 -2.89
C GLY A 176 1.15 -15.20 -2.68
N PHE A 177 1.85 -15.21 -1.53
CA PHE A 177 2.71 -16.32 -1.14
C PHE A 177 2.27 -16.94 0.18
N SER A 178 2.49 -18.25 0.31
CA SER A 178 2.29 -18.99 1.55
C SER A 178 3.50 -19.85 1.87
N SER A 179 3.60 -20.28 3.13
CA SER A 179 4.69 -21.10 3.61
C SER A 179 4.22 -22.08 4.67
N ASP A 180 4.96 -23.18 4.85
CA ASP A 180 4.67 -24.19 5.87
C ASP A 180 5.80 -24.33 6.90
N PRO A 181 5.55 -25.03 8.03
CA PRO A 181 6.60 -25.30 9.02
C PRO A 181 7.75 -26.17 8.50
N GLY A 182 7.53 -26.94 7.43
CA GLY A 182 8.52 -27.81 6.80
C GLY A 182 9.54 -27.07 5.92
N GLY A 183 9.28 -25.79 5.62
CA GLY A 183 10.17 -24.93 4.84
C GLY A 183 9.74 -24.72 3.39
N ARG A 184 8.59 -25.24 2.97
CA ARG A 184 8.04 -24.94 1.64
C ARG A 184 7.55 -23.50 1.61
N PHE A 185 7.83 -22.81 0.51
CA PHE A 185 7.32 -21.48 0.19
C PHE A 185 6.79 -21.48 -1.23
N TRP A 186 5.54 -21.05 -1.47
CA TRP A 186 4.90 -21.16 -2.78
C TRP A 186 4.00 -19.96 -3.11
N GLU A 187 3.80 -19.74 -4.40
CA GLU A 187 2.81 -18.80 -4.94
C GLU A 187 1.42 -19.46 -4.96
N THR A 188 0.40 -18.74 -4.49
CA THR A 188 -0.86 -19.35 -4.06
C THR A 188 -1.85 -19.67 -5.17
N ILE A 189 -1.70 -19.10 -6.37
CA ILE A 189 -2.66 -19.26 -7.47
C ILE A 189 -2.16 -20.24 -8.52
N PHE A 190 -0.98 -19.97 -9.08
CA PHE A 190 -0.43 -20.64 -10.25
C PHE A 190 0.72 -21.61 -9.92
N ASP A 191 1.14 -21.67 -8.65
CA ASP A 191 2.31 -22.45 -8.18
C ASP A 191 3.59 -22.05 -8.93
N LEU A 192 3.74 -20.74 -9.21
CA LEU A 192 4.92 -20.21 -9.90
C LEU A 192 6.21 -20.47 -9.10
N PRO A 193 7.34 -20.70 -9.78
CA PRO A 193 8.63 -20.86 -9.12
C PRO A 193 9.01 -19.57 -8.38
N LEU A 194 9.31 -19.72 -7.09
CA LEU A 194 9.77 -18.62 -6.24
C LEU A 194 11.28 -18.69 -6.03
N THR A 195 11.93 -17.53 -6.00
CA THR A 195 13.35 -17.39 -5.62
C THR A 195 13.57 -17.38 -4.11
N VAL A 196 12.50 -17.48 -3.32
CA VAL A 196 12.57 -17.62 -1.86
C VAL A 196 13.28 -18.93 -1.50
N PRO A 197 14.24 -18.93 -0.56
CA PRO A 197 14.87 -20.17 -0.09
C PRO A 197 13.82 -21.19 0.38
N GLN A 198 13.93 -22.44 -0.05
CA GLN A 198 13.02 -23.54 0.35
C GLN A 198 13.48 -24.26 1.62
N ASP A 199 14.39 -23.64 2.38
CA ASP A 199 14.82 -24.06 3.70
C ASP A 199 14.50 -22.94 4.69
N ARG A 200 13.65 -23.26 5.67
CA ARG A 200 13.19 -22.32 6.70
C ARG A 200 14.35 -21.70 7.49
N THR A 201 15.44 -22.42 7.67
CA THR A 201 16.62 -21.91 8.40
C THR A 201 17.33 -20.77 7.66
N GLN A 202 17.03 -20.59 6.36
CA GLN A 202 17.61 -19.57 5.50
C GLN A 202 16.71 -18.34 5.33
N TRP A 203 15.49 -18.34 5.87
CA TRP A 203 14.53 -17.25 5.66
C TRP A 203 14.90 -15.96 6.38
N PHE A 204 15.45 -16.10 7.59
CA PHE A 204 15.68 -14.98 8.50
C PHE A 204 17.10 -14.99 9.05
N ARG A 205 17.66 -13.79 9.17
CA ARG A 205 18.90 -13.53 9.87
C ARG A 205 18.64 -13.41 11.37
N PRO A 206 19.69 -13.55 12.21
CA PRO A 206 19.54 -13.48 13.66
C PRO A 206 18.99 -12.13 14.17
N LEU A 207 19.27 -11.04 13.47
CA LEU A 207 18.79 -9.71 13.82
C LEU A 207 17.43 -9.45 13.16
N PHE A 208 16.45 -9.02 13.96
CA PHE A 208 15.13 -8.64 13.45
C PHE A 208 15.21 -7.50 12.43
N LEU A 209 16.01 -6.46 12.74
CA LEU A 209 16.33 -5.34 11.85
C LEU A 209 17.75 -5.48 11.30
N ASP A 210 18.04 -6.61 10.65
CA ASP A 210 19.33 -6.81 10.00
C ASP A 210 19.52 -5.76 8.88
N PRO A 211 20.65 -5.04 8.83
CA PRO A 211 20.90 -4.02 7.80
C PRO A 211 20.96 -4.59 6.38
N GLN A 212 21.15 -5.91 6.21
CA GLN A 212 21.12 -6.58 4.91
C GLN A 212 19.71 -7.09 4.53
N GLY A 213 18.69 -6.85 5.36
CA GLY A 213 17.34 -7.36 5.17
C GLY A 213 17.22 -8.86 5.43
N GLN A 214 16.00 -9.38 5.27
CA GLN A 214 15.72 -10.80 5.48
C GLN A 214 15.68 -11.53 4.12
N PRO A 215 16.40 -12.66 3.94
CA PRO A 215 16.41 -13.37 2.67
C PRO A 215 15.02 -13.69 2.11
N ALA A 216 14.06 -14.04 2.97
CA ALA A 216 12.70 -14.33 2.55
C ALA A 216 11.96 -13.13 1.91
N PHE A 217 12.35 -11.89 2.24
CA PHE A 217 11.71 -10.68 1.70
C PHE A 217 12.27 -10.25 0.34
N ARG A 218 13.38 -10.86 -0.10
CA ARG A 218 13.95 -10.67 -1.45
C ARG A 218 13.45 -11.67 -2.48
N GLY A 219 12.89 -12.77 -1.99
CA GLY A 219 12.40 -13.84 -2.85
C GLY A 219 11.00 -13.53 -3.38
N GLY A 220 10.73 -13.96 -4.61
CA GLY A 220 9.45 -13.77 -5.27
C GLY A 220 9.42 -14.48 -6.62
N VAL A 221 8.50 -14.06 -7.49
CA VAL A 221 8.39 -14.53 -8.86
C VAL A 221 9.45 -13.82 -9.71
N SER A 222 10.32 -14.58 -10.38
CA SER A 222 11.20 -14.01 -11.40
C SER A 222 10.41 -13.73 -12.67
N VAL A 223 10.71 -12.61 -13.33
CA VAL A 223 10.07 -12.20 -14.57
C VAL A 223 11.10 -11.82 -15.63
N ASP A 224 10.71 -11.91 -16.90
CA ASP A 224 11.50 -11.42 -18.03
C ASP A 224 11.37 -9.88 -18.22
N SER A 225 11.92 -9.35 -19.32
CA SER A 225 11.82 -7.92 -19.65
C SER A 225 10.41 -7.44 -19.99
N SER A 226 9.51 -8.37 -20.30
CA SER A 226 8.08 -8.11 -20.57
C SER A 226 7.23 -8.27 -19.30
N PHE A 227 7.81 -8.55 -18.14
CA PHE A 227 7.10 -8.84 -16.88
C PHE A 227 6.33 -10.17 -16.89
N GLN A 228 6.68 -11.11 -17.77
CA GLN A 228 6.11 -12.46 -17.76
C GLN A 228 6.87 -13.33 -16.74
N PRO A 229 6.18 -14.08 -15.85
CA PRO A 229 6.82 -15.04 -14.96
C PRO A 229 7.62 -16.08 -15.73
N VAL A 230 8.84 -16.37 -15.26
CA VAL A 230 9.75 -17.31 -15.90
C VAL A 230 10.07 -18.53 -15.04
N ASP A 231 10.35 -19.66 -15.72
CA ASP A 231 10.88 -20.87 -15.12
C ASP A 231 12.39 -20.75 -14.77
N ALA A 232 12.98 -21.86 -14.28
CA ALA A 232 14.40 -21.92 -13.93
C ALA A 232 15.35 -21.73 -15.15
N ASP A 233 14.87 -21.99 -16.36
CA ASP A 233 15.61 -21.77 -17.61
C ASP A 233 15.40 -20.35 -18.16
N GLY A 234 14.60 -19.52 -17.50
CA GLY A 234 14.26 -18.16 -17.94
C GLY A 234 13.21 -18.11 -19.05
N ARG A 235 12.46 -19.20 -19.28
CA ARG A 235 11.36 -19.22 -20.27
C ARG A 235 10.04 -18.81 -19.62
N PRO A 236 9.17 -18.04 -20.31
CA PRO A 236 7.85 -17.74 -19.80
C PRO A 236 7.06 -19.00 -19.42
N VAL A 237 6.46 -19.01 -18.23
CA VAL A 237 5.65 -20.15 -17.74
C VAL A 237 4.32 -20.22 -18.48
N TYR A 238 3.68 -19.07 -18.69
CA TYR A 238 2.45 -18.95 -19.48
C TYR A 238 2.53 -17.71 -20.38
N ALA A 239 2.15 -17.87 -21.65
CA ALA A 239 2.18 -16.84 -22.69
C ALA A 239 1.23 -15.67 -22.40
N ASN A 240 0.19 -15.88 -21.57
CA ASN A 240 -0.81 -14.87 -21.24
C ASN A 240 -0.83 -14.48 -19.74
N LEU A 241 0.30 -14.65 -19.04
CA LEU A 241 0.46 -14.25 -17.64
C LEU A 241 1.58 -13.22 -17.48
N TRP A 242 1.29 -12.18 -16.71
CA TRP A 242 2.24 -11.16 -16.25
C TRP A 242 2.23 -11.09 -14.73
N ALA A 243 3.28 -10.53 -14.13
CA ALA A 243 3.33 -10.27 -12.70
C ALA A 243 3.81 -8.84 -12.39
N ALA A 244 3.32 -8.29 -11.27
CA ALA A 244 3.68 -6.94 -10.83
C ALA A 244 3.65 -6.80 -9.30
N GLY A 245 4.26 -5.72 -8.82
CA GLY A 245 4.27 -5.30 -7.43
C GLY A 245 5.03 -6.23 -6.51
N GLY A 246 4.52 -6.42 -5.29
CA GLY A 246 5.20 -7.17 -4.24
C GLY A 246 5.33 -8.69 -4.50
N ALA A 247 4.81 -9.19 -5.62
CA ALA A 247 5.03 -10.56 -6.06
C ALA A 247 6.38 -10.74 -6.78
N LEU A 248 7.03 -9.66 -7.20
CA LEU A 248 8.29 -9.74 -7.95
C LEU A 248 9.47 -10.08 -7.06
N ALA A 249 10.39 -10.88 -7.59
CA ALA A 249 11.66 -11.20 -6.95
C ALA A 249 12.69 -10.05 -7.01
N HIS A 250 13.77 -10.22 -6.25
CA HIS A 250 15.05 -9.48 -6.35
C HIS A 250 15.05 -8.05 -5.79
N ALA A 251 13.95 -7.61 -5.16
CA ALA A 251 13.90 -6.39 -4.36
C ALA A 251 13.57 -6.73 -2.89
N ASP A 252 14.10 -5.97 -1.92
CA ASP A 252 13.62 -5.99 -0.53
C ASP A 252 12.82 -4.71 -0.25
N PRO A 253 11.52 -4.68 -0.57
CA PRO A 253 10.75 -3.44 -0.52
C PRO A 253 10.57 -2.90 0.91
N ILE A 254 10.75 -3.75 1.93
CA ILE A 254 10.69 -3.37 3.34
C ILE A 254 11.97 -2.64 3.74
N LEU A 255 13.13 -3.22 3.43
CA LEU A 255 14.44 -2.62 3.72
C LEU A 255 14.66 -1.34 2.90
N GLU A 256 14.34 -1.39 1.61
CA GLU A 256 14.50 -0.28 0.67
C GLU A 256 13.47 0.84 0.87
N ARG A 257 12.39 0.56 1.63
CA ARG A 257 11.24 1.47 1.83
C ARG A 257 10.59 1.87 0.50
N SER A 258 10.47 0.90 -0.39
CA SER A 258 10.07 1.09 -1.79
C SER A 258 8.76 0.37 -2.16
N LEU A 259 8.05 -0.24 -1.20
CA LEU A 259 6.79 -0.99 -1.37
C LEU A 259 5.84 -0.42 -2.44
N GLU A 260 5.16 0.70 -2.14
CA GLU A 260 4.15 1.27 -3.04
C GLU A 260 4.78 1.82 -4.33
N GLY A 261 6.04 2.26 -4.27
CA GLY A 261 6.78 2.71 -5.44
C GLY A 261 6.97 1.58 -6.47
N ILE A 262 7.39 0.40 -6.00
CA ILE A 262 7.51 -0.81 -6.82
C ILE A 262 6.14 -1.21 -7.36
N ALA A 263 5.11 -1.25 -6.50
CA ALA A 263 3.75 -1.62 -6.92
C ALA A 263 3.22 -0.75 -8.07
N ILE A 264 3.39 0.57 -7.97
CA ILE A 264 2.93 1.50 -9.01
C ILE A 264 3.74 1.34 -10.30
N VAL A 265 5.07 1.41 -10.22
CA VAL A 265 5.93 1.44 -11.40
C VAL A 265 5.84 0.13 -12.18
N THR A 266 5.87 -1.00 -11.47
CA THR A 266 5.79 -2.32 -12.11
C THR A 266 4.37 -2.66 -12.58
N GLY A 267 3.34 -2.18 -11.89
CA GLY A 267 1.96 -2.29 -12.35
C GLY A 267 1.73 -1.58 -13.68
N VAL A 268 2.26 -0.36 -13.85
CA VAL A 268 2.23 0.36 -15.13
C VAL A 268 3.03 -0.37 -16.20
N ALA A 269 4.27 -0.79 -15.89
CA ALA A 269 5.14 -1.45 -16.86
C ALA A 269 4.56 -2.79 -17.37
N ALA A 270 3.98 -3.60 -16.48
CA ALA A 270 3.32 -4.85 -16.86
C ALA A 270 2.04 -4.59 -17.67
N ALA A 271 1.23 -3.57 -17.32
CA ALA A 271 0.06 -3.18 -18.10
C ALA A 271 0.44 -2.74 -19.52
N ASP A 272 1.50 -1.93 -19.67
CA ASP A 272 2.02 -1.50 -20.97
C ASP A 272 2.52 -2.71 -21.79
N ALA A 273 3.17 -3.69 -21.15
CA ALA A 273 3.59 -4.92 -21.81
C ALA A 273 2.39 -5.73 -22.33
N ILE A 274 1.35 -5.89 -21.52
CA ILE A 274 0.10 -6.56 -21.92
C ILE A 274 -0.52 -5.88 -23.14
N VAL A 275 -0.65 -4.55 -23.12
CA VAL A 275 -1.25 -3.80 -24.24
C VAL A 275 -0.44 -3.99 -25.52
N ARG A 276 0.90 -3.86 -25.45
CA ARG A 276 1.76 -4.07 -26.63
C ARG A 276 1.58 -5.45 -27.22
N GLU A 277 1.66 -6.50 -26.41
CA GLU A 277 1.57 -7.88 -26.91
C GLU A 277 0.18 -8.22 -27.47
N ARG A 278 -0.89 -7.67 -26.89
CA ARG A 278 -2.26 -7.82 -27.39
C ARG A 278 -2.47 -7.10 -28.73
N ASP A 279 -1.94 -5.89 -28.89
CA ASP A 279 -2.03 -5.16 -30.15
C ASP A 279 -1.29 -5.90 -31.28
N PHE A 280 -0.16 -6.54 -30.96
CA PHE A 280 0.59 -7.36 -31.93
C PHE A 280 -0.16 -8.62 -32.39
N GLU A 281 -0.99 -9.23 -31.54
CA GLU A 281 -1.83 -10.37 -31.95
C GLU A 281 -3.04 -9.93 -32.77
N GLY A 282 -3.65 -8.79 -32.45
CA GLY A 282 -4.77 -8.23 -33.21
C GLY A 282 -4.41 -7.83 -34.65
N VAL A 283 -3.13 -7.59 -34.94
CA VAL A 283 -2.63 -7.28 -36.29
C VAL A 283 -2.32 -8.54 -37.12
N ARG A 284 -2.21 -9.73 -36.48
CA ARG A 284 -1.97 -11.01 -37.18
C ARG A 284 -3.24 -11.84 -37.43
N GLY A 285 -4.38 -11.42 -36.88
CA GLY A 285 -5.69 -12.08 -36.99
C GLY A 285 -6.53 -11.62 -38.17
#